data_AF-A0A0B6Z2M5-F1
#
_entry.id   AF-A0A0B6Z2M5-F1
#
_cell.length_a   1.000
_cell.length_b   1.000
_cell.length_c   1.000
_cell.angle_alpha   90.00
_cell.angle_beta   90.00
_cell.angle_gamma   90.00
#
_symmetry.space_group_name_H-M   'P 1'
#
loop_
_entity.id
_entity.type
_entity.pdbx_description
1 polymer ?
#
loop_
_entity_poly.entity_id
_entity_poly.type
_entity_poly.pdbx_seq_one_letter_code
_entity_poly.pdbx_strand_id
1 'polypeptide(L)'
;TNMGCNKSLDSNFRCLCEDPSFYVTSTEQCLPSSLLEVRNTTASSTTDTITLSWTTDNYGANVFYSIQPSPYAGKMVDESLNGAIWSGLNSGTQYNFTVTSSLTHN
;
A
#
# COMPACT_ATOMS: atom_id res chain seq x y z
N THR A 1 15.82 -13.25 -11.33
CA THR A 1 16.00 -11.82 -11.64
C THR A 1 17.30 -11.37 -11.01
N ASN A 2 18.18 -10.71 -11.76
CA ASN A 2 19.45 -10.21 -11.24
C ASN A 2 19.27 -8.84 -10.57
N MET A 3 20.13 -8.56 -9.59
CA MET A 3 20.16 -7.31 -8.83
C MET A 3 21.46 -6.58 -9.17
N GLY A 4 21.33 -5.33 -9.61
CA GLY A 4 22.46 -4.45 -9.87
C GLY A 4 22.65 -3.50 -8.70
N CYS A 5 23.84 -3.51 -8.09
CA CYS A 5 24.20 -2.60 -7.00
C CYS A 5 25.23 -1.58 -7.47
N ASN A 6 24.87 -0.30 -7.41
CA ASN A 6 25.76 0.80 -7.76
C ASN A 6 26.19 1.55 -6.49
N LYS A 7 27.46 1.94 -6.43
CA LYS A 7 27.97 2.78 -5.34
C LYS A 7 27.47 4.22 -5.54
N SER A 8 26.75 4.71 -4.55
CA SER A 8 26.25 6.08 -4.45
C SER A 8 27.38 7.03 -4.00
N LEU A 9 27.17 8.33 -4.22
CA LEU A 9 28.13 9.41 -3.91
C LEU A 9 28.46 9.52 -2.41
N ASP A 10 27.57 9.05 -1.55
CA ASP A 10 27.72 8.94 -0.09
C ASP A 10 28.49 7.67 0.34
N SER A 11 29.07 6.92 -0.61
CA SER A 11 29.75 5.64 -0.40
C SER A 11 28.84 4.47 0.04
N ASN A 12 27.52 4.65 0.06
CA ASN A 12 26.58 3.55 0.24
C ASN A 12 26.33 2.82 -1.08
N PHE A 13 25.99 1.53 -1.02
CA PHE A 13 25.52 0.81 -2.21
C PHE A 13 24.00 0.95 -2.30
N ARG A 14 23.51 1.34 -3.48
CA ARG A 14 22.08 1.30 -3.81
C ARG A 14 21.86 0.16 -4.80
N CYS A 15 21.11 -0.84 -4.36
CA CYS A 15 20.76 -1.99 -5.16
C CYS A 15 19.37 -1.80 -5.77
N LEU A 16 19.25 -2.14 -7.04
CA LEU A 16 17.99 -2.14 -7.79
C LEU A 16 17.86 -3.46 -8.53
N CYS A 17 16.62 -3.94 -8.68
CA CYS A 17 16.35 -5.04 -9.59
C CYS A 17 16.53 -4.55 -11.03
N GLU A 18 17.18 -5.35 -11.87
CA GLU A 18 17.39 -4.99 -13.27
C GLU A 18 16.06 -4.93 -14.05
N ASP A 19 15.07 -5.74 -13.63
CA ASP A 19 13.72 -5.74 -14.19
C ASP A 19 12.83 -4.78 -13.37
N PRO A 20 12.19 -3.78 -14.02
CA PRO A 20 11.31 -2.82 -13.35
C PRO A 20 10.02 -3.44 -12.81
N SER A 21 9.70 -4.68 -13.18
CA SER A 21 8.58 -5.45 -12.65
C SER A 21 8.90 -6.08 -11.29
N PHE A 22 10.06 -5.78 -10.71
CA PHE A 22 10.52 -6.30 -9.42
C PHE A 22 11.01 -5.16 -8.53
N TYR A 23 10.94 -5.36 -7.22
CA TYR A 23 11.48 -4.44 -6.23
C TYR A 23 12.45 -5.16 -5.29
N VAL A 24 13.35 -4.38 -4.68
CA VAL A 24 14.34 -4.87 -3.72
C VAL A 24 13.73 -4.86 -2.31
N THR A 25 13.79 -5.99 -1.61
CA THR A 25 13.38 -6.11 -0.20
C THR A 25 14.49 -5.64 0.75
N SER A 26 14.17 -5.51 2.04
CA SER A 26 15.17 -5.25 3.09
C SER A 26 16.20 -6.39 3.26
N THR A 27 15.92 -7.57 2.70
CA THR A 27 16.82 -8.73 2.66
C THR A 27 17.60 -8.82 1.34
N GLU A 28 17.60 -7.74 0.54
CA GLU A 28 18.31 -7.64 -0.74
C GLU A 28 17.86 -8.69 -1.77
N GLN A 29 16.56 -9.02 -1.77
CA GLN A 29 15.95 -9.94 -2.73
C GLN A 29 15.09 -9.18 -3.73
N CYS A 30 15.09 -9.63 -4.99
CA CYS A 30 14.17 -9.13 -6.01
C CYS A 30 12.86 -9.91 -6.00
N LEU A 31 11.78 -9.25 -5.61
CA LEU A 31 10.43 -9.81 -5.60
C LEU A 31 9.54 -9.12 -6.65
N PRO A 32 8.62 -9.83 -7.33
CA PRO A 32 7.72 -9.24 -8.32
C PRO A 32 6.86 -8.12 -7.71
N SER A 33 6.66 -7.01 -8.42
CA SER A 33 5.83 -5.89 -7.97
C SER A 33 4.35 -6.24 -7.86
N SER A 34 3.87 -7.22 -8.63
CA SER A 34 2.51 -7.79 -8.53
C SER A 34 2.20 -8.36 -7.14
N LEU A 35 3.24 -8.70 -6.38
CA LEU A 35 3.10 -9.10 -5.00
C LEU A 35 2.48 -7.96 -4.16
N LEU A 36 2.86 -6.71 -4.41
CA LEU A 36 2.37 -5.53 -3.68
C LEU A 36 0.90 -5.21 -3.93
N GLU A 37 0.25 -5.84 -4.91
CA GLU A 37 -1.14 -5.57 -5.24
C GLU A 37 -2.07 -5.94 -4.07
N VAL A 38 -2.98 -5.02 -3.77
CA VAL A 38 -4.07 -5.26 -2.82
C VAL A 38 -5.08 -6.21 -3.45
N ARG A 39 -5.47 -7.27 -2.74
CA ARG A 39 -6.41 -8.29 -3.24
C ARG A 39 -7.63 -8.40 -2.33
N ASN A 40 -8.71 -9.01 -2.84
CA ASN A 40 -9.93 -9.31 -2.08
C ASN A 40 -10.49 -8.12 -1.30
N THR A 41 -10.51 -6.94 -1.93
CA THR A 41 -11.02 -5.72 -1.30
C THR A 41 -12.51 -5.85 -1.03
N THR A 42 -12.90 -5.56 0.21
CA THR A 42 -14.29 -5.56 0.67
C THR A 42 -14.57 -4.28 1.42
N ALA A 43 -15.83 -3.85 1.38
CA ALA A 43 -16.30 -2.68 2.10
C ALA A 43 -17.63 -3.02 2.76
N SER A 44 -17.76 -2.67 4.04
CA SER A 44 -18.99 -2.80 4.80
C SER A 44 -19.33 -1.45 5.39
N SER A 45 -20.52 -0.93 5.09
CA SER A 45 -20.96 0.41 5.53
C SER A 45 -22.07 0.32 6.56
N THR A 46 -22.04 1.25 7.51
CA THR A 46 -23.17 1.58 8.37
C THR A 46 -23.69 2.98 8.03
N THR A 47 -24.26 3.72 8.99
CA THR A 47 -24.91 5.01 8.76
C THR A 47 -23.94 6.12 8.31
N ASP A 48 -22.77 6.21 8.95
CA ASP A 48 -21.77 7.26 8.74
C ASP A 48 -20.33 6.71 8.75
N THR A 49 -20.18 5.39 8.83
CA THR A 49 -18.89 4.71 8.83
C THR A 49 -18.81 3.64 7.76
N ILE A 50 -17.59 3.39 7.30
CA ILE A 50 -17.27 2.26 6.43
C ILE A 50 -16.03 1.57 6.95
N THR A 51 -16.09 0.25 6.98
CA THR A 51 -14.95 -0.62 7.25
C THR A 51 -14.48 -1.17 5.92
N LEU A 52 -13.23 -0.85 5.58
CA LEU A 52 -12.53 -1.37 4.42
C LEU A 52 -11.64 -2.51 4.89
N SER A 53 -11.67 -3.62 4.18
CA SER A 53 -10.79 -4.76 4.45
C SER A 53 -10.20 -5.28 3.15
N TRP A 54 -8.94 -5.69 3.18
CA TRP A 54 -8.26 -6.27 2.04
C TRP A 54 -7.25 -7.32 2.48
N THR A 55 -6.88 -8.19 1.55
CA THR A 55 -5.77 -9.11 1.74
C THR A 55 -4.52 -8.50 1.14
N THR A 56 -3.45 -8.54 1.92
CA THR A 56 -2.11 -8.28 1.46
C THR A 56 -1.19 -9.34 2.02
N ASP A 57 -0.21 -9.69 1.22
CA ASP A 57 0.84 -10.60 1.60
C ASP A 57 1.97 -9.74 2.21
N ASN A 58 2.55 -10.19 3.33
CA ASN A 58 3.51 -9.39 4.08
C ASN A 58 4.92 -9.60 3.51
N TYR A 59 5.32 -8.80 2.52
CA TYR A 59 6.59 -8.98 1.80
C TYR A 59 7.78 -8.23 2.41
N GLY A 60 7.70 -7.89 3.70
CA GLY A 60 8.72 -7.15 4.43
C GLY A 60 8.22 -5.79 4.90
N ALA A 61 8.94 -5.25 5.89
CA ALA A 61 8.52 -4.11 6.72
C ALA A 61 8.38 -2.74 6.00
N ASN A 62 8.47 -2.69 4.67
CA ASN A 62 8.58 -1.44 3.89
C ASN A 62 7.38 -1.18 2.97
N VAL A 63 6.29 -1.94 3.09
CA VAL A 63 5.06 -1.70 2.31
C VAL A 63 4.10 -0.84 3.13
N PHE A 64 3.69 0.29 2.56
CA PHE A 64 2.74 1.24 3.14
C PHE A 64 1.49 1.30 2.28
N TYR A 65 0.33 1.45 2.91
CA TYR A 65 -0.94 1.61 2.22
C TYR A 65 -1.43 3.04 2.40
N SER A 66 -1.96 3.62 1.32
CA SER A 66 -2.61 4.92 1.34
C SER A 66 -4.03 4.78 0.80
N ILE A 67 -4.97 5.47 1.44
CA ILE A 67 -6.40 5.40 1.09
C ILE A 67 -6.88 6.78 0.65
N GLN A 68 -7.44 6.85 -0.55
CA GLN A 68 -7.98 8.08 -1.12
C GLN A 68 -9.50 7.95 -1.33
N PRO A 69 -10.33 8.68 -0.56
CA PRO A 69 -11.77 8.74 -0.78
C PRO A 69 -12.14 9.74 -1.88
N SER A 70 -13.22 9.44 -2.61
CA SER A 70 -13.87 10.34 -3.56
C SER A 70 -15.39 10.19 -3.50
N PRO A 71 -16.16 11.26 -3.22
CA PRO A 71 -15.68 12.61 -2.88
C PRO A 71 -14.95 12.63 -1.54
N TYR A 72 -14.08 13.62 -1.35
CA TYR A 72 -13.33 13.76 -0.10
C TYR A 72 -14.27 14.20 1.04
N ALA A 73 -14.52 13.30 1.99
CA ALA A 73 -15.34 13.56 3.17
C ALA A 73 -14.93 12.63 4.32
N GLY A 74 -15.36 12.98 5.53
CA GLY A 74 -15.06 12.18 6.72
C GLY A 74 -13.58 12.18 7.09
N LYS A 75 -13.19 11.20 7.91
CA LYS A 75 -11.81 10.97 8.34
C LYS A 75 -11.54 9.49 8.59
N MET A 76 -10.32 9.07 8.31
CA MET A 76 -9.80 7.79 8.80
C MET A 76 -9.69 7.85 10.33
N VAL A 77 -10.24 6.84 11.00
CA VAL A 77 -10.20 6.73 12.47
C VAL A 77 -9.37 5.55 12.95
N ASP A 78 -9.14 4.57 12.09
CA ASP A 78 -8.27 3.44 12.37
C ASP A 78 -7.66 2.92 11.06
N GLU A 79 -6.42 2.44 11.15
CA GLU A 79 -5.66 1.86 10.05
C GLU A 79 -4.89 0.65 10.54
N SER A 80 -4.96 -0.41 9.75
CA SER A 80 -4.21 -1.65 9.94
C SER A 80 -3.63 -2.09 8.60
N LEU A 81 -2.73 -3.07 8.65
CA LEU A 81 -2.10 -3.64 7.44
C LEU A 81 -3.14 -4.15 6.41
N ASN A 82 -4.29 -4.60 6.88
CA ASN A 82 -5.29 -5.33 6.10
C ASN A 82 -6.67 -4.66 6.11
N GLY A 83 -6.75 -3.41 6.55
CA GLY A 83 -8.03 -2.72 6.64
C GLY A 83 -7.94 -1.34 7.27
N ALA A 84 -9.00 -0.57 7.09
CA ALA A 84 -9.14 0.75 7.69
C ALA A 84 -10.61 1.05 8.01
N ILE A 85 -10.81 1.93 8.98
CA ILE A 85 -12.13 2.44 9.34
C ILE A 85 -12.19 3.92 8.99
N TRP A 86 -13.20 4.30 8.23
CA TRP A 86 -13.48 5.70 7.88
C TRP A 86 -14.82 6.11 8.47
N SER A 87 -14.90 7.31 9.02
CA SER A 87 -16.08 7.82 9.73
C SER A 87 -16.44 9.25 9.30
N GLY A 88 -17.64 9.70 9.67
CA GLY A 88 -18.13 11.04 9.34
C GLY A 88 -18.54 11.17 7.86
N LEU A 89 -19.02 10.07 7.28
CA LEU A 89 -19.56 10.04 5.93
C LEU A 89 -21.04 10.47 5.93
N ASN A 90 -21.47 11.10 4.84
CA ASN A 90 -22.86 11.51 4.70
C ASN A 90 -23.70 10.34 4.15
N SER A 91 -24.74 9.97 4.89
CA SER A 91 -25.68 8.92 4.45
C SER A 91 -26.30 9.27 3.09
N GLY A 92 -26.51 8.26 2.25
CA GLY A 92 -27.04 8.40 0.89
C GLY A 92 -26.05 8.91 -0.16
N THR A 93 -24.80 9.20 0.22
CA THR A 93 -23.75 9.60 -0.72
C THR A 93 -22.96 8.36 -1.18
N GLN A 94 -22.73 8.25 -2.49
CA GLN A 94 -21.83 7.22 -3.02
C GLN A 94 -20.38 7.67 -2.83
N TYR A 95 -19.57 6.78 -2.27
CA TYR A 95 -18.14 6.98 -2.08
C TYR A 95 -17.36 5.89 -2.82
N ASN A 96 -16.24 6.29 -3.42
CA ASN A 96 -15.21 5.41 -3.92
C ASN A 96 -13.97 5.55 -3.04
N PHE A 97 -13.39 4.42 -2.63
CA PHE A 97 -12.14 4.38 -1.89
C PHE A 97 -11.09 3.67 -2.73
N THR A 98 -9.98 4.35 -3.00
CA THR A 98 -8.83 3.76 -3.70
C THR A 98 -7.75 3.46 -2.67
N VAL A 99 -7.34 2.19 -2.59
CA VAL A 99 -6.22 1.75 -1.75
C VAL A 99 -5.01 1.54 -2.64
N THR A 100 -3.89 2.18 -2.30
CA THR A 100 -2.64 2.08 -3.05
C THR A 100 -1.54 1.62 -2.11
N SER A 101 -0.80 0.59 -2.51
CA SER A 101 0.42 0.18 -1.84
C SER A 101 1.62 0.93 -2.40
N SER A 102 2.58 1.25 -1.54
CA SER A 102 3.81 1.94 -1.90
C SER A 102 4.99 1.37 -1.12
N LEU A 103 6.17 1.45 -1.71
CA LEU A 103 7.43 1.11 -1.05
C LEU A 103 8.13 2.40 -0.66
N THR A 104 8.61 2.51 0.57
CA THR A 104 9.63 3.52 0.90
C THR A 104 11.00 3.02 0.48
N HIS A 105 11.68 3.82 -0.35
CA HIS A 105 13.11 3.68 -0.57
C HIS A 105 13.81 4.54 0.49
N ASN A 106 14.57 3.93 1.39
CA ASN A 106 15.53 4.65 2.23
C ASN A 106 16.81 4.97 1.42
#